data_AF-K6ZI77-F1
#
_entry.id   AF-K6ZI77-F1
#
_cell.length_a   1.000
_cell.length_b   1.000
_cell.length_c   1.000
_cell.angle_alpha   90.00
_cell.angle_beta   90.00
_cell.angle_gamma   90.00
#
_symmetry.space_group_name_H-M   'P 1'
#
loop_
_entity.id
_entity.type
_entity.pdbx_description
1 polymer ?
#
loop_
_entity_poly.entity_id
_entity_poly.type
_entity_poly.pdbx_seq_one_letter_code
_entity_poly.pdbx_strand_id
1 'polypeptide(L)'
;MKIKVKKEFNLSIVLAQVRASLPLNGEGNVTTEDLSIYPNIKDLLLNIFVFPPRTKHLNLEFAVSTALHKYLRSDDKSDNHFIETLKATCLSELQKQEEEYTLLTSISLSHENLRGFNVKLLDCQIQFHHHSPSHLTHRSKVLLEQGSQISKDEMPSGYTIVTVLVRSRYCKEAMERALEALDVIRGLINLDVNASDLLFGNEWQPVNKVMYGKIHTLHDKTGVALSRPVYFEPNFVNRVPINYSNDALLRKNVTYRLVKMKQIGFAENIVGAMIRFARALDEPDNNIAVIKLWATFETLLLVNGEDRSKISKMLSALHSNAEIEWLYLENIRLYRNTNVHSGLQDNSPIRYSYRLQNNFIVLINYYLLIKHTSLKEANQDLLLASKGKSHLDDELERTKRVFHIFKDIF
;
A
#
# COMPACT_ATOMS: atom_id res chain seq x y z
N MET A 1 0.53 -15.05 -21.97
CA MET A 1 1.06 -14.36 -20.77
C MET A 1 2.53 -14.08 -20.98
N LYS A 2 3.03 -12.85 -20.76
CA LYS A 2 4.47 -12.58 -20.90
C LYS A 2 5.12 -12.48 -19.52
N ILE A 3 5.76 -13.57 -19.10
CA ILE A 3 6.67 -13.60 -17.95
C ILE A 3 8.08 -13.40 -18.50
N LYS A 4 8.87 -12.52 -17.88
CA LYS A 4 10.26 -12.24 -18.28
C LYS A 4 11.20 -12.51 -17.12
N VAL A 5 12.42 -12.93 -17.40
CA VAL A 5 13.51 -12.92 -16.41
C VAL A 5 14.04 -11.49 -16.32
N LYS A 6 14.33 -11.03 -15.10
CA LYS A 6 15.01 -9.76 -14.84
C LYS A 6 16.42 -9.78 -15.47
N LYS A 7 16.88 -8.65 -16.00
CA LYS A 7 18.12 -8.60 -16.81
C LYS A 7 19.36 -8.97 -16.02
N GLU A 8 19.32 -8.79 -14.70
CA GLU A 8 20.43 -9.00 -13.77
C GLU A 8 20.59 -10.47 -13.38
N PHE A 9 19.68 -11.35 -13.81
CA PHE A 9 19.65 -12.75 -13.40
C PHE A 9 19.82 -13.71 -14.58
N ASN A 10 20.55 -14.80 -14.35
CA ASN A 10 20.70 -15.89 -15.29
C ASN A 10 19.89 -17.10 -14.81
N LEU A 11 18.75 -17.35 -15.45
CA LEU A 11 17.84 -18.44 -15.07
C LEU A 11 18.51 -19.82 -15.20
N SER A 12 19.37 -20.02 -16.21
CA SER A 12 20.04 -21.30 -16.42
C SER A 12 20.92 -21.69 -15.23
N ILE A 13 21.63 -20.71 -14.65
CA ILE A 13 22.46 -20.91 -13.44
C ILE A 13 21.57 -21.29 -12.26
N VAL A 14 20.46 -20.56 -12.06
CA VAL A 14 19.53 -20.84 -10.97
C VAL A 14 18.95 -22.25 -11.10
N LEU A 15 18.42 -22.62 -12.27
CA LEU A 15 17.85 -23.94 -12.50
C LEU A 15 18.89 -25.08 -12.42
N ALA A 16 20.15 -24.82 -12.78
CA ALA A 16 21.23 -25.78 -12.53
C ALA A 16 21.44 -26.03 -11.04
N GLN A 17 21.49 -24.97 -10.22
CA GLN A 17 21.60 -25.08 -8.76
C GLN A 17 20.39 -25.80 -8.16
N VAL A 18 19.18 -25.50 -8.65
CA VAL A 18 17.94 -26.17 -8.23
C VAL A 18 18.06 -27.68 -8.44
N ARG A 19 18.48 -28.12 -9.64
CA ARG A 19 18.62 -29.56 -9.95
C ARG A 19 19.68 -30.23 -9.08
N ALA A 20 20.78 -29.54 -8.79
CA ALA A 20 21.83 -30.06 -7.92
C ALA A 20 21.38 -30.19 -6.46
N SER A 21 20.52 -29.28 -5.99
CA SER A 21 20.16 -29.18 -4.57
C SER A 21 18.84 -29.88 -4.20
N LEU A 22 18.01 -30.22 -5.21
CA LEU A 22 16.69 -30.84 -5.04
C LEU A 22 16.58 -32.11 -5.89
N PRO A 23 17.37 -33.17 -5.59
CA PRO A 23 17.26 -34.44 -6.28
C PRO A 23 15.88 -35.08 -6.09
N LEU A 24 15.46 -35.88 -7.06
CA LEU A 24 14.27 -36.73 -6.94
C LEU A 24 14.65 -38.10 -6.38
N ASN A 25 13.81 -38.65 -5.50
CA ASN A 25 13.92 -40.06 -5.10
C ASN A 25 13.39 -41.00 -6.21
N GLY A 26 13.53 -42.31 -6.00
CA GLY A 26 13.03 -43.34 -6.94
C GLY A 26 11.52 -43.32 -7.21
N GLU A 27 10.74 -42.57 -6.43
CA GLU A 27 9.30 -42.36 -6.59
C GLU A 27 8.96 -41.02 -7.28
N GLY A 28 9.97 -40.23 -7.68
CA GLY A 28 9.78 -38.93 -8.29
C GLY A 28 9.39 -37.81 -7.31
N ASN A 29 9.60 -38.01 -6.01
CA ASN A 29 9.41 -37.00 -4.98
C ASN A 29 10.70 -36.23 -4.74
N VAL A 30 10.59 -34.92 -4.48
CA VAL A 30 11.75 -34.07 -4.18
C VAL A 30 12.29 -34.44 -2.81
N THR A 31 13.57 -34.78 -2.73
CA THR A 31 14.29 -35.06 -1.49
C THR A 31 15.38 -34.02 -1.29
N THR A 32 15.50 -33.52 -0.05
CA THR A 32 16.61 -32.65 0.34
C THR A 32 16.97 -32.94 1.80
N GLU A 33 18.26 -33.02 2.10
CA GLU A 33 18.78 -33.18 3.46
C GLU A 33 18.70 -31.86 4.25
N ASP A 34 18.69 -30.72 3.56
CA ASP A 34 18.60 -29.39 4.15
C ASP A 34 17.26 -28.74 3.79
N LEU A 35 16.38 -28.70 4.80
CA LEU A 35 15.04 -28.12 4.70
C LEU A 35 15.04 -26.62 4.37
N SER A 36 16.17 -25.92 4.52
CA SER A 36 16.29 -24.50 4.21
C SER A 36 16.49 -24.21 2.71
N ILE A 37 16.97 -25.20 1.93
CA ILE A 37 17.31 -24.98 0.51
C ILE A 37 16.05 -24.69 -0.32
N TYR A 38 14.97 -25.45 -0.09
CA TYR A 38 13.76 -25.30 -0.89
C TYR A 38 13.10 -23.91 -0.73
N PRO A 39 12.88 -23.38 0.49
CA PRO A 39 12.42 -22.00 0.68
C PRO A 39 13.32 -20.96 -0.01
N ASN A 40 14.64 -21.07 0.14
CA ASN A 40 15.58 -20.10 -0.45
C ASN A 40 15.54 -20.09 -1.99
N ILE A 41 15.48 -21.28 -2.61
CA ILE A 41 15.35 -21.41 -4.07
C ILE A 41 14.03 -20.82 -4.55
N LYS A 42 12.95 -21.11 -3.84
CA LYS A 42 11.61 -20.63 -4.17
C LYS A 42 11.54 -19.10 -4.09
N ASP A 43 12.11 -18.51 -3.05
CA ASP A 43 12.19 -17.05 -2.90
C ASP A 43 13.05 -16.42 -3.99
N LEU A 44 14.19 -17.03 -4.33
CA LEU A 44 15.01 -16.61 -5.46
C LEU A 44 14.18 -16.63 -6.77
N LEU A 45 13.51 -17.75 -7.07
CA LEU A 45 12.68 -17.90 -8.27
C LEU A 45 11.54 -16.86 -8.30
N LEU A 46 10.88 -16.58 -7.18
CA LEU A 46 9.85 -15.53 -7.11
C LEU A 46 10.42 -14.15 -7.48
N ASN A 47 11.67 -13.88 -7.11
CA ASN A 47 12.31 -12.58 -7.29
C ASN A 47 13.00 -12.40 -8.65
N ILE A 48 13.35 -13.46 -9.39
CA ILE A 48 13.99 -13.31 -10.72
C ILE A 48 13.01 -13.00 -11.84
N PHE A 49 11.71 -13.24 -11.66
CA PHE A 49 10.72 -13.01 -12.70
C PHE A 49 10.05 -11.64 -12.58
N VAL A 50 9.73 -11.07 -13.75
CA VAL A 50 8.81 -9.95 -13.92
C VAL A 50 7.49 -10.53 -14.40
N PHE A 51 6.49 -10.51 -13.52
CA PHE A 51 5.14 -10.98 -13.83
C PHE A 51 4.27 -9.84 -14.39
N PRO A 52 3.34 -10.13 -15.32
CA PRO A 52 2.47 -9.09 -15.88
C PRO A 52 1.40 -8.63 -14.87
N PRO A 53 0.88 -7.39 -14.96
CA PRO A 53 -0.06 -6.82 -13.98
C PRO A 53 -1.26 -7.69 -13.63
N ARG A 54 -1.80 -8.44 -14.62
CA ARG A 54 -2.91 -9.38 -14.43
C ARG A 54 -2.66 -10.51 -13.42
N THR A 55 -1.42 -10.69 -12.98
CA THR A 55 -1.04 -11.70 -11.97
C THR A 55 -0.91 -11.12 -10.56
N LYS A 56 -1.17 -9.82 -10.38
CA LYS A 56 -1.08 -9.11 -9.08
C LYS A 56 -1.78 -9.84 -7.94
N HIS A 57 -2.85 -10.56 -8.26
CA HIS A 57 -3.75 -11.24 -7.33
C HIS A 57 -3.59 -12.76 -7.32
N LEU A 58 -2.56 -13.30 -7.97
CA LEU A 58 -2.28 -14.73 -7.94
C LEU A 58 -1.44 -15.10 -6.73
N ASN A 59 -1.65 -16.31 -6.23
CA ASN A 59 -0.70 -16.97 -5.34
C ASN A 59 0.53 -17.39 -6.15
N LEU A 60 1.41 -16.42 -6.45
CA LEU A 60 2.64 -16.63 -7.22
C LEU A 60 3.56 -17.63 -6.53
N GLU A 61 3.55 -17.63 -5.19
CA GLU A 61 4.29 -18.55 -4.37
C GLU A 61 3.90 -20.02 -4.67
N PHE A 62 2.60 -20.30 -4.66
CA PHE A 62 2.06 -21.60 -5.07
C PHE A 62 2.34 -21.91 -6.54
N ALA A 63 2.20 -20.93 -7.44
CA ALA A 63 2.42 -21.13 -8.86
C ALA A 63 3.88 -21.47 -9.18
N VAL A 64 4.84 -20.79 -8.54
CA VAL A 64 6.28 -21.08 -8.66
C VAL A 64 6.61 -22.44 -8.07
N SER A 65 6.13 -22.76 -6.86
CA SER A 65 6.33 -24.08 -6.26
C SER A 65 5.80 -25.21 -7.16
N THR A 66 4.57 -25.07 -7.66
CA THR A 66 3.94 -26.07 -8.52
C THR A 66 4.69 -26.21 -9.85
N ALA A 67 5.10 -25.09 -10.45
CA ALA A 67 5.88 -25.11 -11.69
C ALA A 67 7.25 -25.76 -11.48
N LEU A 68 7.90 -25.47 -10.35
CA LEU A 68 9.17 -26.08 -9.97
C LEU A 68 9.06 -27.59 -9.81
N HIS A 69 8.03 -28.10 -9.12
CA HIS A 69 7.82 -29.54 -8.99
C HIS A 69 7.57 -30.22 -10.34
N LYS A 70 6.76 -29.61 -11.22
CA LYS A 70 6.51 -30.12 -12.57
C LYS A 70 7.78 -30.15 -13.41
N TYR A 71 8.56 -29.07 -13.36
CA TYR A 71 9.85 -28.96 -14.04
C TYR A 71 10.89 -29.97 -13.55
N LEU A 72 10.95 -30.22 -12.24
CA LEU A 72 11.87 -31.22 -11.68
C LEU A 72 11.52 -32.65 -12.14
N ARG A 73 10.25 -32.93 -12.39
CA ARG A 73 9.76 -34.24 -12.86
C ARG A 73 9.77 -34.44 -14.38
N SER A 74 9.94 -33.39 -15.18
CA SER A 74 9.96 -33.51 -16.64
C SER A 74 11.32 -33.94 -17.18
N ASP A 75 11.37 -34.53 -18.38
CA ASP A 75 12.65 -34.82 -19.04
C ASP A 75 13.29 -33.56 -19.65
N ASP A 76 12.48 -32.57 -20.04
CA ASP A 76 12.95 -31.31 -20.59
C ASP A 76 13.44 -30.35 -19.50
N LYS A 77 14.76 -30.24 -19.36
CA LYS A 77 15.43 -29.36 -18.38
C LYS A 77 15.77 -27.97 -18.92
N SER A 78 15.18 -27.54 -20.04
CA SER A 78 15.43 -26.21 -20.59
C SER A 78 14.77 -25.07 -19.79
N ASP A 79 15.34 -23.87 -19.88
CA ASP A 79 14.78 -22.65 -19.29
C ASP A 79 13.39 -22.32 -19.84
N ASN A 80 13.21 -22.53 -21.14
CA ASN A 80 11.93 -22.31 -21.81
C ASN A 80 10.86 -23.24 -21.24
N HIS A 81 11.19 -24.50 -20.96
CA HIS A 81 10.25 -25.44 -20.37
C HIS A 81 9.78 -24.99 -18.98
N PHE A 82 10.69 -24.52 -18.13
CA PHE A 82 10.31 -23.96 -16.82
C PHE A 82 9.38 -22.75 -16.99
N ILE A 83 9.71 -21.81 -17.88
CA ILE A 83 8.91 -20.62 -18.14
C ILE A 83 7.51 -20.97 -18.65
N GLU A 84 7.38 -21.92 -19.58
CA GLU A 84 6.08 -22.36 -20.08
C GLU A 84 5.27 -23.10 -19.01
N THR A 85 5.92 -23.93 -18.19
CA THR A 85 5.27 -24.59 -17.05
C THR A 85 4.74 -23.58 -16.02
N LEU A 86 5.52 -22.54 -15.73
CA LEU A 86 5.11 -21.44 -14.85
C LEU A 86 3.95 -20.65 -15.46
N LYS A 87 4.01 -20.33 -16.76
CA LYS A 87 2.91 -19.66 -17.47
C LYS A 87 1.63 -20.50 -17.42
N ALA A 88 1.71 -21.80 -17.70
CA ALA A 88 0.57 -22.70 -17.68
C ALA A 88 -0.06 -22.78 -16.28
N THR A 89 0.79 -22.87 -15.24
CA THR A 89 0.32 -22.89 -13.85
C THR A 89 -0.39 -21.58 -13.50
N CYS A 90 0.22 -20.42 -13.76
CA CYS A 90 -0.44 -19.13 -13.53
C CYS A 90 -1.75 -18.95 -14.34
N LEU A 91 -1.82 -19.47 -15.58
CA LEU A 91 -3.06 -19.45 -16.37
C LEU A 91 -4.16 -20.31 -15.75
N SER A 92 -3.81 -21.51 -15.26
CA SER A 92 -4.75 -22.39 -14.54
C SER A 92 -5.24 -21.73 -13.25
N GLU A 93 -4.37 -21.07 -12.50
CA GLU A 93 -4.76 -20.33 -11.29
C GLU A 93 -5.71 -19.16 -11.61
N LEU A 94 -5.54 -18.48 -12.75
CA LEU A 94 -6.46 -17.40 -13.19
C LEU A 94 -7.86 -17.91 -13.56
N GLN A 95 -7.97 -19.17 -13.99
CA GLN A 95 -9.24 -19.80 -14.36
C GLN A 95 -10.07 -20.25 -13.15
N LYS A 96 -9.50 -20.28 -11.94
CA LYS A 96 -10.27 -20.58 -10.73
C LYS A 96 -11.38 -19.55 -10.55
N GLN A 97 -12.55 -20.04 -10.15
CA GLN A 97 -13.71 -19.21 -9.85
C GLN A 97 -13.43 -18.34 -8.63
N GLU A 98 -13.91 -17.09 -8.68
CA GLU A 98 -13.88 -16.21 -7.52
C GLU A 98 -15.04 -16.52 -6.59
N GLU A 99 -14.72 -16.64 -5.31
CA GLU A 99 -15.66 -16.75 -4.20
C GLU A 99 -15.81 -15.42 -3.48
N GLU A 100 -16.92 -15.28 -2.76
CA GLU A 100 -17.19 -14.12 -1.93
C GLU A 100 -16.70 -14.35 -0.50
N TYR A 101 -16.03 -13.34 0.04
CA TYR A 101 -15.53 -13.31 1.40
C TYR A 101 -15.91 -12.00 2.08
N THR A 102 -16.12 -12.06 3.40
CA THR A 102 -16.31 -10.87 4.23
C THR A 102 -15.19 -10.76 5.25
N LEU A 103 -14.38 -9.72 5.14
CA LEU A 103 -13.46 -9.32 6.20
C LEU A 103 -14.26 -8.69 7.34
N LEU A 104 -14.02 -9.13 8.57
CA LEU A 104 -14.52 -8.50 9.78
C LEU A 104 -13.34 -7.96 10.61
N THR A 105 -13.37 -6.66 10.89
CA THR A 105 -12.31 -5.92 11.60
C THR A 105 -12.91 -4.74 12.37
N SER A 106 -12.08 -3.88 12.95
CA SER A 106 -12.48 -2.63 13.57
C SER A 106 -11.48 -1.51 13.28
N ILE A 107 -11.86 -0.25 13.51
CA ILE A 107 -10.99 0.94 13.41
C ILE A 107 -11.19 1.88 14.60
N SER A 108 -10.15 2.63 14.98
CA SER A 108 -10.13 3.54 16.14
C SER A 108 -10.88 4.87 15.92
N LEU A 109 -12.09 4.79 15.38
CA LEU A 109 -13.00 5.92 15.18
C LEU A 109 -14.36 5.55 15.75
N SER A 110 -15.08 6.52 16.32
CA SER A 110 -16.45 6.34 16.80
C SER A 110 -17.41 6.03 15.65
N HIS A 111 -18.35 5.10 15.89
CA HIS A 111 -19.35 4.71 14.89
C HIS A 111 -20.22 5.90 14.44
N GLU A 112 -20.50 6.84 15.34
CA GLU A 112 -21.30 8.02 15.02
C GLU A 112 -20.70 8.84 13.87
N ASN A 113 -19.36 8.85 13.73
CA ASN A 113 -18.72 9.56 12.63
C ASN A 113 -18.99 8.92 11.25
N LEU A 114 -19.28 7.62 11.21
CA LEU A 114 -19.48 6.85 9.98
C LEU A 114 -20.88 6.26 9.85
N ARG A 115 -21.84 6.72 10.67
CA ARG A 115 -23.20 6.21 10.66
C ARG A 115 -23.84 6.36 9.27
N GLY A 116 -24.34 5.25 8.74
CA GLY A 116 -24.96 5.19 7.40
C GLY A 116 -23.98 5.40 6.23
N PHE A 117 -22.68 5.54 6.51
CA PHE A 117 -21.67 5.67 5.47
C PHE A 117 -21.37 4.29 4.88
N ASN A 118 -21.43 4.17 3.56
CA ASN A 118 -21.11 2.93 2.84
C ASN A 118 -20.27 3.30 1.63
N VAL A 119 -19.21 2.52 1.37
CA VAL A 119 -18.26 2.86 0.31
C VAL A 119 -18.02 1.68 -0.60
N LYS A 120 -17.98 1.94 -1.91
CA LYS A 120 -17.49 1.01 -2.93
C LYS A 120 -16.16 1.50 -3.49
N LEU A 121 -15.10 0.72 -3.27
CA LEU A 121 -13.73 1.07 -3.62
C LEU A 121 -12.90 -0.20 -3.86
N LEU A 122 -12.06 -0.22 -4.89
CA LEU A 122 -11.20 -1.37 -5.25
C LEU A 122 -11.96 -2.71 -5.33
N ASP A 123 -13.14 -2.67 -5.96
CA ASP A 123 -14.07 -3.81 -6.08
C ASP A 123 -14.50 -4.42 -4.72
N CYS A 124 -14.35 -3.64 -3.65
CA CYS A 124 -14.80 -3.99 -2.31
C CYS A 124 -15.99 -3.13 -1.90
N GLN A 125 -16.86 -3.68 -1.06
CA GLN A 125 -17.93 -2.95 -0.37
C GLN A 125 -17.60 -2.86 1.11
N ILE A 126 -17.45 -1.64 1.61
CA ILE A 126 -17.09 -1.32 2.99
C ILE A 126 -18.32 -0.79 3.71
N GLN A 127 -18.61 -1.39 4.87
CA GLN A 127 -19.71 -0.98 5.75
C GLN A 127 -19.21 -0.82 7.18
N PHE A 128 -19.81 0.13 7.89
CA PHE A 128 -19.45 0.50 9.26
C PHE A 128 -20.62 0.20 10.20
N HIS A 129 -20.33 -0.47 11.31
CA HIS A 129 -21.33 -1.01 12.23
C HIS A 129 -21.02 -0.63 13.68
N HIS A 130 -22.08 -0.46 14.46
CA HIS A 130 -21.98 -0.28 15.92
C HIS A 130 -21.75 -1.64 16.62
N HIS A 131 -22.35 -2.70 16.09
CA HIS A 131 -22.24 -4.06 16.61
C HIS A 131 -21.86 -5.03 15.49
N SER A 132 -21.26 -6.17 15.84
CA SER A 132 -20.92 -7.18 14.84
C SER A 132 -22.21 -7.69 14.19
N PRO A 133 -22.27 -7.78 12.85
CA PRO A 133 -23.45 -8.31 12.17
C PRO A 133 -23.74 -9.75 12.61
N SER A 134 -25.00 -10.04 12.95
CA SER A 134 -25.41 -11.33 13.55
C SER A 134 -25.17 -12.55 12.66
N HIS A 135 -25.11 -12.37 11.34
CA HIS A 135 -24.81 -13.43 10.38
C HIS A 135 -23.31 -13.81 10.36
N LEU A 136 -22.43 -12.95 10.89
CA LEU A 136 -21.00 -13.23 10.98
C LEU A 136 -20.72 -13.99 12.28
N THR A 137 -20.67 -15.31 12.16
CA THR A 137 -20.64 -16.23 13.30
C THR A 137 -19.27 -16.90 13.45
N HIS A 138 -19.08 -17.64 14.54
CA HIS A 138 -17.90 -18.48 14.82
C HIS A 138 -16.56 -17.76 14.98
N ARG A 139 -16.52 -16.43 14.93
CA ARG A 139 -15.29 -15.65 15.13
C ARG A 139 -14.59 -16.00 16.45
N SER A 140 -15.31 -15.96 17.57
CA SER A 140 -14.72 -16.26 18.89
C SER A 140 -14.19 -17.69 18.98
N LYS A 141 -14.83 -18.65 18.30
CA LYS A 141 -14.34 -20.04 18.22
C LYS A 141 -13.00 -20.10 17.49
N VAL A 142 -12.91 -19.49 16.31
CA VAL A 142 -11.67 -19.42 15.52
C VAL A 142 -10.54 -18.75 16.31
N LEU A 143 -10.85 -17.70 17.07
CA LEU A 143 -9.85 -16.97 17.85
C LEU A 143 -9.39 -17.75 19.09
N LEU A 144 -10.28 -18.49 19.76
CA LEU A 144 -9.91 -19.43 20.81
C LEU A 144 -8.98 -20.54 20.29
N GLU A 145 -9.22 -21.03 19.07
CA GLU A 145 -8.34 -22.01 18.39
C GLU A 145 -6.95 -21.46 18.08
N GLN A 146 -6.78 -20.14 17.90
CA GLN A 146 -5.46 -19.51 17.75
C GLN A 146 -4.75 -19.29 19.10
N GLY A 147 -5.49 -19.24 20.21
CA GLY A 147 -4.95 -19.14 21.57
C GLY A 147 -5.71 -18.16 22.47
N SER A 148 -5.86 -18.49 23.76
CA SER A 148 -6.70 -17.75 24.72
C SER A 148 -6.24 -16.32 25.06
N GLN A 149 -4.97 -15.97 24.82
CA GLN A 149 -4.48 -14.59 25.00
C GLN A 149 -4.81 -13.70 23.79
N ILE A 150 -5.06 -14.31 22.64
CA ILE A 150 -5.46 -13.62 21.42
C ILE A 150 -6.92 -13.19 21.51
N SER A 151 -7.78 -14.06 22.06
CA SER A 151 -9.22 -13.79 22.25
C SER A 151 -9.53 -12.74 23.33
N LYS A 152 -8.53 -12.25 24.07
CA LYS A 152 -8.70 -11.11 24.97
C LYS A 152 -8.59 -9.81 24.17
N ASP A 153 -9.61 -8.97 24.32
CA ASP A 153 -9.75 -7.65 23.67
C ASP A 153 -9.70 -7.72 22.14
N GLU A 154 -10.41 -8.68 21.54
CA GLU A 154 -10.48 -8.88 20.08
C GLU A 154 -10.92 -7.62 19.33
N MET A 155 -11.78 -6.82 19.97
CA MET A 155 -12.28 -5.53 19.51
C MET A 155 -12.22 -4.55 20.67
N PRO A 156 -11.31 -3.56 20.64
CA PRO A 156 -11.23 -2.58 21.71
C PRO A 156 -12.52 -1.77 21.82
N SER A 157 -12.90 -1.42 23.05
CA SER A 157 -14.15 -0.71 23.33
C SER A 157 -14.25 0.61 22.57
N GLY A 158 -15.43 0.88 22.01
CA GLY A 158 -15.76 2.10 21.28
C GLY A 158 -15.19 2.20 19.86
N TYR A 159 -14.42 1.21 19.39
CA TYR A 159 -14.00 1.15 17.99
C TYR A 159 -15.21 0.88 17.09
N THR A 160 -15.20 1.44 15.89
CA THR A 160 -16.18 1.08 14.85
C THR A 160 -15.87 -0.28 14.29
N ILE A 161 -16.87 -1.15 14.22
CA ILE A 161 -16.76 -2.45 13.56
C ILE A 161 -16.89 -2.24 12.05
N VAL A 162 -16.01 -2.85 11.28
CA VAL A 162 -15.97 -2.70 9.82
C VAL A 162 -16.11 -4.06 9.16
N THR A 163 -17.00 -4.14 8.17
CA THR A 163 -17.03 -5.27 7.25
C THR A 163 -16.60 -4.85 5.86
N VAL A 164 -15.77 -5.66 5.21
CA VAL A 164 -15.37 -5.44 3.82
C VAL A 164 -15.71 -6.69 3.01
N LEU A 165 -16.70 -6.57 2.14
CA LEU A 165 -17.08 -7.61 1.20
C LEU A 165 -16.15 -7.57 -0.02
N VAL A 166 -15.58 -8.70 -0.39
CA VAL A 166 -14.61 -8.83 -1.48
C VAL A 166 -14.79 -10.16 -2.20
N ARG A 167 -14.52 -10.17 -3.52
CA ARG A 167 -14.46 -11.40 -4.32
C ARG A 167 -13.03 -11.73 -4.70
N SER A 168 -12.63 -12.98 -4.48
CA SER A 168 -11.25 -13.43 -4.70
C SER A 168 -11.19 -14.95 -4.91
N ARG A 169 -10.07 -15.43 -5.46
CA ARG A 169 -9.80 -16.87 -5.63
C ARG A 169 -9.20 -17.51 -4.39
N TYR A 170 -8.65 -16.70 -3.47
CA TYR A 170 -7.89 -17.17 -2.32
C TYR A 170 -8.17 -16.32 -1.08
N CYS A 171 -8.30 -16.97 0.08
CA CYS A 171 -8.54 -16.26 1.34
C CYS A 171 -7.45 -15.22 1.67
N LYS A 172 -6.18 -15.51 1.35
CA LYS A 172 -5.05 -14.57 1.55
C LYS A 172 -5.21 -13.30 0.70
N GLU A 173 -5.53 -13.47 -0.57
CA GLU A 173 -5.74 -12.35 -1.50
C GLU A 173 -6.99 -11.55 -1.11
N ALA A 174 -8.08 -12.23 -0.71
CA ALA A 174 -9.28 -11.59 -0.17
C ALA A 174 -8.96 -10.67 1.02
N MET A 175 -8.20 -11.18 2.01
CA MET A 175 -7.76 -10.42 3.17
C MET A 175 -6.92 -9.20 2.77
N GLU A 176 -5.91 -9.40 1.92
CA GLU A 176 -5.01 -8.31 1.47
C GLU A 176 -5.80 -7.20 0.74
N ARG A 177 -6.68 -7.56 -0.20
CA ARG A 177 -7.50 -6.60 -0.94
C ARG A 177 -8.47 -5.85 -0.05
N ALA A 178 -9.11 -6.55 0.89
CA ALA A 178 -10.04 -5.94 1.82
C ALA A 178 -9.34 -4.94 2.77
N LEU A 179 -8.14 -5.30 3.26
CA LEU A 179 -7.32 -4.39 4.06
C LEU A 179 -6.81 -3.21 3.25
N GLU A 180 -6.31 -3.41 2.02
CA GLU A 180 -5.91 -2.30 1.11
C GLU A 180 -7.05 -1.32 0.82
N ALA A 181 -8.27 -1.81 0.61
CA ALA A 181 -9.43 -0.94 0.43
C ALA A 181 -9.73 -0.12 1.70
N LEU A 182 -9.61 -0.75 2.87
CA LEU A 182 -9.79 -0.06 4.15
C LEU A 182 -8.62 0.91 4.46
N ASP A 183 -7.40 0.60 4.03
CA ASP A 183 -6.21 1.47 4.12
C ASP A 183 -6.45 2.80 3.40
N VAL A 184 -7.06 2.77 2.22
CA VAL A 184 -7.41 4.00 1.49
C VAL A 184 -8.44 4.82 2.27
N ILE A 185 -9.49 4.19 2.80
CA ILE A 185 -10.55 4.91 3.53
C ILE A 185 -10.01 5.53 4.82
N ARG A 186 -9.27 4.77 5.64
CA ARG A 186 -8.66 5.30 6.86
C ARG A 186 -7.61 6.37 6.54
N GLY A 187 -6.84 6.22 5.46
CA GLY A 187 -5.92 7.24 4.97
C GLY A 187 -6.64 8.56 4.66
N LEU A 188 -7.75 8.50 3.92
CA LEU A 188 -8.57 9.68 3.60
C LEU A 188 -9.20 10.34 4.83
N ILE A 189 -9.65 9.53 5.81
CA ILE A 189 -10.16 10.04 7.09
C ILE A 189 -9.03 10.73 7.87
N ASN A 190 -7.85 10.12 7.94
CA ASN A 190 -6.70 10.68 8.65
C ASN A 190 -6.21 12.00 8.05
N LEU A 191 -6.50 12.31 6.77
CA LEU A 191 -6.22 13.65 6.22
C LEU A 191 -7.00 14.76 6.94
N ASP A 192 -8.19 14.47 7.47
CA ASP A 192 -9.02 15.44 8.20
C ASP A 192 -8.84 15.34 9.72
N VAL A 193 -8.54 14.14 10.23
CA VAL A 193 -8.54 13.83 11.67
C VAL A 193 -7.16 14.03 12.31
N ASN A 194 -6.06 13.75 11.59
CA ASN A 194 -4.73 13.95 12.12
C ASN A 194 -4.46 15.46 12.25
N ALA A 195 -4.65 16.01 13.45
CA ALA A 195 -4.23 17.36 13.76
C ALA A 195 -2.71 17.48 13.61
N SER A 196 -2.24 18.65 13.16
CA SER A 196 -0.80 18.98 13.12
C SER A 196 -0.28 19.28 14.52
N ASP A 197 -0.31 18.29 15.42
CA ASP A 197 0.16 18.39 16.80
C ASP A 197 1.71 18.34 16.85
N LEU A 198 2.37 19.24 16.12
CA LEU A 198 3.83 19.37 16.01
C LEU A 198 4.51 19.67 17.37
N LEU A 199 3.76 20.15 18.36
CA LEU A 199 4.26 20.64 19.63
C LEU A 199 4.26 19.58 20.75
N PHE A 200 3.39 18.56 20.68
CA PHE A 200 3.19 17.58 21.75
C PHE A 200 2.98 16.17 21.17
N GLY A 201 4.06 15.54 20.72
CA GLY A 201 4.06 14.15 20.26
C GLY A 201 4.80 13.23 21.22
N ASN A 202 4.26 12.05 21.48
CA ASN A 202 5.02 10.96 22.10
C ASN A 202 5.81 10.24 21.00
N GLU A 203 7.15 10.21 21.09
CA GLU A 203 8.05 9.64 20.08
C GLU A 203 7.78 8.17 19.74
N TRP A 204 7.12 7.44 20.64
CA TRP A 204 6.80 6.02 20.51
C TRP A 204 5.32 5.74 20.22
N GLN A 205 4.62 6.75 19.71
CA GLN A 205 3.24 6.59 19.26
C GLN A 205 3.13 6.83 17.76
N PRO A 206 2.29 6.04 17.08
CA PRO A 206 1.92 6.32 15.71
C PRO A 206 1.32 7.73 15.56
N VAL A 207 1.49 8.32 14.39
CA VAL A 207 0.91 9.64 14.07
C VAL A 207 -0.57 9.50 13.71
N ASN A 208 -0.93 8.40 13.05
CA ASN A 208 -2.32 8.16 12.68
C ASN A 208 -3.22 8.03 13.90
N LYS A 209 -4.35 8.72 13.78
CA LYS A 209 -5.40 8.79 14.78
C LYS A 209 -6.47 7.72 14.54
N VAL A 210 -6.74 7.38 13.29
CA VAL A 210 -7.60 6.26 12.87
C VAL A 210 -6.73 5.10 12.36
N MET A 211 -6.58 4.09 13.21
CA MET A 211 -5.80 2.87 12.98
C MET A 211 -6.71 1.65 12.99
N TYR A 212 -6.17 0.51 12.57
CA TYR A 212 -6.83 -0.78 12.70
C TYR A 212 -7.04 -1.22 14.16
N GLY A 213 -8.03 -2.07 14.37
CA GLY A 213 -8.11 -2.94 15.52
C GLY A 213 -7.08 -4.07 15.46
N LYS A 214 -6.94 -4.79 16.58
CA LYS A 214 -5.91 -5.82 16.79
C LYS A 214 -6.04 -7.03 15.85
N ILE A 215 -7.26 -7.40 15.46
CA ILE A 215 -7.55 -8.70 14.84
C ILE A 215 -8.43 -8.55 13.60
N HIS A 216 -8.11 -9.32 12.57
CA HIS A 216 -8.84 -9.42 11.31
C HIS A 216 -9.23 -10.86 11.03
N THR A 217 -10.52 -11.11 10.82
CA THR A 217 -11.02 -12.45 10.45
C THR A 217 -11.73 -12.42 9.11
N LEU A 218 -11.56 -13.48 8.33
CA LEU A 218 -12.28 -13.66 7.08
C LEU A 218 -13.46 -14.62 7.30
N HIS A 219 -14.60 -14.30 6.73
CA HIS A 219 -15.80 -15.12 6.73
C HIS A 219 -16.13 -15.54 5.30
N ASP A 220 -16.67 -16.74 5.14
CA ASP A 220 -17.14 -17.22 3.84
C ASP A 220 -18.48 -16.55 3.44
N LYS A 221 -19.00 -16.92 2.27
CA LYS A 221 -20.31 -16.45 1.75
C LYS A 221 -21.51 -16.80 2.66
N THR A 222 -21.36 -17.70 3.61
CA THR A 222 -22.40 -18.08 4.59
C THR A 222 -22.29 -17.28 5.89
N GLY A 223 -21.22 -16.50 6.04
CA GLY A 223 -20.92 -15.72 7.24
C GLY A 223 -20.16 -16.51 8.32
N VAL A 224 -19.72 -17.74 8.03
CA VAL A 224 -18.93 -18.54 8.98
C VAL A 224 -17.46 -18.10 8.92
N ALA A 225 -16.87 -17.80 10.08
CA ALA A 225 -15.45 -17.46 10.17
C ALA A 225 -14.57 -18.62 9.70
N LEU A 226 -13.62 -18.33 8.82
CA LEU A 226 -12.63 -19.29 8.37
C LEU A 226 -11.56 -19.49 9.46
N SER A 227 -11.17 -20.74 9.68
CA SER A 227 -10.11 -21.06 10.67
C SER A 227 -8.77 -20.44 10.30
N ARG A 228 -8.51 -20.26 8.99
CA ARG A 228 -7.37 -19.52 8.45
C ARG A 228 -7.76 -18.78 7.15
N PRO A 229 -7.20 -17.59 6.91
CA PRO A 229 -6.24 -16.90 7.76
C PRO A 229 -6.91 -16.02 8.82
N VAL A 230 -6.30 -15.99 10.01
CA VAL A 230 -6.53 -14.95 11.03
C VAL A 230 -5.31 -14.04 11.00
N TYR A 231 -5.51 -12.74 10.79
CA TYR A 231 -4.43 -11.76 10.77
C TYR A 231 -4.44 -10.93 12.06
N PHE A 232 -3.24 -10.66 12.55
CA PHE A 232 -2.99 -9.84 13.72
C PHE A 232 -2.22 -8.60 13.29
N GLU A 233 -2.58 -7.45 13.83
CA GLU A 233 -1.81 -6.23 13.65
C GLU A 233 -0.59 -6.27 14.60
N PRO A 234 0.63 -6.54 14.09
CA PRO A 234 1.82 -6.74 14.94
C PRO A 234 2.18 -5.49 15.74
N ASN A 235 1.87 -4.31 15.20
CA ASN A 235 2.16 -3.02 15.81
C ASN A 235 0.90 -2.41 16.45
N PHE A 236 -0.06 -3.25 16.87
CA PHE A 236 -1.31 -2.76 17.43
C PHE A 236 -1.06 -1.91 18.69
N VAL A 237 -1.57 -0.68 18.64
CA VAL A 237 -1.63 0.24 19.78
C VAL A 237 -3.10 0.53 20.06
N ASN A 238 -3.54 0.24 21.28
CA ASN A 238 -4.90 0.61 21.70
C ASN A 238 -5.02 2.14 21.79
N ARG A 239 -6.03 2.70 21.12
CA ARG A 239 -6.28 4.14 21.05
C ARG A 239 -7.64 4.44 21.66
N VAL A 240 -7.79 5.63 22.22
CA VAL A 240 -9.12 6.15 22.49
C VAL A 240 -9.80 6.44 21.14
N PRO A 241 -10.97 5.85 20.85
CA PRO A 241 -11.68 6.11 19.61
C PRO A 241 -11.98 7.59 19.46
N ILE A 242 -11.70 8.13 18.28
CA ILE A 242 -11.93 9.54 18.05
C ILE A 242 -13.40 9.79 17.78
N ASN A 243 -13.94 10.82 18.41
CA ASN A 243 -15.22 11.39 18.06
C ASN A 243 -15.00 12.72 17.34
N TYR A 244 -15.01 12.69 16.01
CA TYR A 244 -14.82 13.89 15.21
C TYR A 244 -16.07 14.78 15.30
N SER A 245 -15.91 16.06 15.67
CA SER A 245 -17.03 16.94 16.00
C SER A 245 -17.98 17.23 14.85
N ASN A 246 -17.50 17.18 13.60
CA ASN A 246 -18.30 17.42 12.39
C ASN A 246 -18.29 16.20 11.47
N ASP A 247 -19.04 15.17 11.88
CA ASP A 247 -19.19 13.89 11.17
C ASP A 247 -19.69 14.07 9.72
N ALA A 248 -20.63 14.98 9.49
CA ALA A 248 -21.16 15.27 8.16
C ALA A 248 -20.08 15.84 7.22
N LEU A 249 -19.23 16.75 7.71
CA LEU A 249 -18.11 17.29 6.94
C LEU A 249 -17.06 16.21 6.64
N LEU A 250 -16.73 15.36 7.60
CA LEU A 250 -15.80 14.24 7.41
C LEU A 250 -16.27 13.32 6.28
N ARG A 251 -17.53 12.86 6.34
CA ARG A 251 -18.12 12.00 5.29
C ARG A 251 -18.14 12.71 3.93
N LYS A 252 -18.47 14.01 3.91
CA LYS A 252 -18.46 14.83 2.69
C LYS A 252 -17.07 14.91 2.07
N ASN A 253 -16.03 15.18 2.88
CA ASN A 253 -14.65 15.28 2.42
C ASN A 253 -14.13 13.95 1.86
N VAL A 254 -14.36 12.84 2.57
CA VAL A 254 -13.99 11.50 2.09
C VAL A 254 -14.70 11.18 0.78
N THR A 255 -16.02 11.41 0.71
CA THR A 255 -16.80 11.18 -0.53
C THR A 255 -16.28 12.01 -1.69
N TYR A 256 -16.02 13.30 -1.45
CA TYR A 256 -15.47 14.21 -2.47
C TYR A 256 -14.13 13.71 -3.01
N ARG A 257 -13.18 13.36 -2.12
CA ARG A 257 -11.86 12.85 -2.52
C ARG A 257 -11.96 11.54 -3.29
N LEU A 258 -12.85 10.62 -2.89
CA LEU A 258 -13.11 9.38 -3.63
C LEU A 258 -13.65 9.64 -5.03
N VAL A 259 -14.55 10.61 -5.20
CA VAL A 259 -15.06 11.00 -6.51
C VAL A 259 -13.94 11.59 -7.36
N LYS A 260 -13.10 12.48 -6.80
CA LYS A 260 -11.95 13.06 -7.52
C LYS A 260 -10.91 12.02 -7.92
N MET A 261 -10.60 11.08 -7.04
CA MET A 261 -9.67 9.98 -7.35
C MET A 261 -10.14 9.15 -8.56
N LYS A 262 -11.45 8.97 -8.76
CA LYS A 262 -11.99 8.25 -9.93
C LYS A 262 -11.89 9.04 -11.24
N GLN A 263 -11.66 10.35 -11.17
CA GLN A 263 -11.64 11.25 -12.34
C GLN A 263 -10.23 11.52 -12.86
N ILE A 264 -9.18 11.19 -12.11
CA ILE A 264 -7.78 11.46 -12.48
C ILE A 264 -7.17 10.30 -13.26
N GLY A 265 -6.34 10.60 -14.27
CA GLY A 265 -5.71 9.59 -15.15
C GLY A 265 -4.67 8.69 -14.48
N PHE A 266 -4.33 8.95 -13.23
CA PHE A 266 -3.30 8.25 -12.45
C PHE A 266 -3.84 7.84 -11.05
N ALA A 267 -5.12 7.51 -10.98
CA ALA A 267 -5.81 7.09 -9.76
C ALA A 267 -5.09 5.96 -9.01
N GLU A 268 -4.52 4.98 -9.72
CA GLU A 268 -3.80 3.85 -9.13
C GLU A 268 -2.56 4.31 -8.34
N ASN A 269 -1.84 5.34 -8.82
CA ASN A 269 -0.71 5.91 -8.10
C ASN A 269 -1.15 6.56 -6.79
N ILE A 270 -2.27 7.29 -6.81
CA ILE A 270 -2.82 7.93 -5.61
C ILE A 270 -3.32 6.89 -4.60
N VAL A 271 -4.00 5.84 -5.07
CA VAL A 271 -4.41 4.71 -4.22
C VAL A 271 -3.20 4.06 -3.56
N GLY A 272 -2.18 3.70 -4.35
CA GLY A 272 -0.95 3.09 -3.84
C GLY A 272 -0.23 3.98 -2.82
N ALA A 273 -0.19 5.28 -3.07
CA ALA A 273 0.38 6.25 -2.14
C ALA A 273 -0.44 6.40 -0.86
N MET A 274 -1.77 6.39 -0.94
CA MET A 274 -2.65 6.47 0.23
C MET A 274 -2.48 5.25 1.14
N ILE A 275 -2.36 4.05 0.56
CA ILE A 275 -2.09 2.82 1.31
C ILE A 275 -0.74 2.92 2.03
N ARG A 276 0.32 3.34 1.32
CA ARG A 276 1.66 3.50 1.91
C ARG A 276 1.68 4.56 2.99
N PHE A 277 1.01 5.69 2.78
CA PHE A 277 0.86 6.77 3.75
C PHE A 277 0.17 6.28 5.02
N ALA A 278 -0.97 5.61 4.88
CA ALA A 278 -1.74 5.11 6.00
C ALA A 278 -0.91 4.11 6.83
N ARG A 279 -0.23 3.16 6.18
CA ARG A 279 0.64 2.19 6.87
C ARG A 279 1.91 2.83 7.45
N ALA A 280 2.49 3.84 6.80
CA ALA A 280 3.68 4.52 7.30
C ALA A 280 3.40 5.25 8.61
N LEU A 281 2.25 5.90 8.73
CA LEU A 281 1.86 6.66 9.91
C LEU A 281 1.22 5.81 11.03
N ASP A 282 0.96 4.53 10.76
CA ASP A 282 0.62 3.55 11.78
C ASP A 282 1.86 3.01 12.52
N GLU A 283 3.07 3.26 12.02
CA GLU A 283 4.30 2.81 12.66
C GLU A 283 4.50 3.49 14.03
N PRO A 284 4.71 2.71 15.10
CA PRO A 284 5.06 3.25 16.41
C PRO A 284 6.43 3.92 16.42
N ASP A 285 7.39 3.38 15.66
CA ASP A 285 8.71 3.96 15.50
C ASP A 285 8.70 5.03 14.41
N ASN A 286 8.82 6.28 14.81
CA ASN A 286 8.79 7.42 13.92
C ASN A 286 10.00 7.47 12.96
N ASN A 287 11.13 6.82 13.27
CA ASN A 287 12.24 6.67 12.31
C ASN A 287 11.77 5.85 11.09
N ILE A 288 11.08 4.74 11.35
CA ILE A 288 10.51 3.87 10.32
C ILE A 288 9.40 4.62 9.56
N ALA A 289 8.55 5.36 10.27
CA ALA A 289 7.50 6.18 9.67
C ALA A 289 8.07 7.19 8.66
N VAL A 290 9.13 7.92 9.03
CA VAL A 290 9.82 8.89 8.16
C VAL A 290 10.37 8.21 6.91
N ILE A 291 11.04 7.06 7.05
CA ILE A 291 11.58 6.31 5.90
C ILE A 291 10.44 5.87 4.95
N LYS A 292 9.36 5.31 5.49
CA LYS A 292 8.21 4.82 4.71
C LYS A 292 7.44 5.97 4.02
N LEU A 293 7.27 7.09 4.71
CA LEU A 293 6.66 8.30 4.12
C LEU A 293 7.53 8.88 3.02
N TRP A 294 8.85 8.98 3.22
CA TRP A 294 9.75 9.45 2.18
C TRP A 294 9.70 8.56 0.94
N ALA A 295 9.70 7.23 1.11
CA ALA A 295 9.52 6.29 0.01
C ALA A 295 8.17 6.48 -0.70
N THR A 296 7.12 6.90 0.01
CA THR A 296 5.83 7.24 -0.59
C THR A 296 5.95 8.43 -1.54
N PHE A 297 6.67 9.48 -1.14
CA PHE A 297 6.97 10.62 -2.03
C PHE A 297 7.80 10.19 -3.24
N GLU A 298 8.81 9.33 -3.06
CA GLU A 298 9.60 8.80 -4.18
C GLU A 298 8.70 8.10 -5.22
N THR A 299 7.68 7.36 -4.80
CA THR A 299 6.75 6.69 -5.73
C THR A 299 5.82 7.63 -6.50
N LEU A 300 5.53 8.82 -5.95
CA LEU A 300 4.67 9.82 -6.60
C LEU A 300 5.47 10.77 -7.47
N LEU A 301 6.64 11.20 -7.00
CA LEU A 301 7.37 12.33 -7.56
C LEU A 301 8.51 11.94 -8.51
N LEU A 302 9.08 10.74 -8.38
CA LEU A 302 10.23 10.29 -9.19
C LEU A 302 9.83 9.33 -10.32
N VAL A 303 8.96 9.79 -11.21
CA VAL A 303 8.53 9.00 -12.36
C VAL A 303 9.70 8.88 -13.36
N ASN A 304 10.27 7.68 -13.51
CA ASN A 304 11.40 7.31 -14.41
C ASN A 304 12.83 7.56 -13.89
N GLY A 305 13.08 7.43 -12.59
CA GLY A 305 14.45 7.44 -12.06
C GLY A 305 15.08 8.84 -12.02
N GLU A 306 14.25 9.86 -11.85
CA GLU A 306 14.71 11.23 -11.67
C GLU A 306 15.53 11.41 -10.37
N ASP A 307 16.31 12.49 -10.31
CA ASP A 307 17.11 12.84 -9.14
C ASP A 307 16.25 13.08 -7.90
N ARG A 308 16.56 12.35 -6.82
CA ARG A 308 15.89 12.43 -5.51
C ARG A 308 15.95 13.84 -4.91
N SER A 309 16.94 14.66 -5.30
CA SER A 309 17.05 16.06 -4.85
C SER A 309 15.87 16.94 -5.28
N LYS A 310 15.11 16.52 -6.30
CA LYS A 310 13.95 17.26 -6.80
C LYS A 310 12.71 17.17 -5.89
N ILE A 311 12.61 16.13 -5.05
CA ILE A 311 11.43 15.93 -4.17
C ILE A 311 11.20 17.16 -3.30
N SER A 312 12.25 17.61 -2.59
CA SER A 312 12.17 18.74 -1.68
C SER A 312 11.75 20.03 -2.40
N LYS A 313 12.22 20.23 -3.64
CA LYS A 313 11.86 21.38 -4.48
C LYS A 313 10.40 21.35 -4.93
N MET A 314 9.91 20.21 -5.39
CA MET A 314 8.51 20.05 -5.82
C MET A 314 7.53 20.19 -4.66
N LEU A 315 7.84 19.61 -3.51
CA LEU A 315 6.99 19.71 -2.32
C LEU A 315 6.96 21.14 -1.77
N SER A 316 8.12 21.78 -1.63
CA SER A 316 8.19 23.16 -1.11
C SER A 316 7.47 24.19 -1.99
N ALA A 317 7.40 23.97 -3.30
CA ALA A 317 6.67 24.83 -4.24
C ALA A 317 5.17 24.95 -3.94
N LEU A 318 4.60 24.00 -3.17
CA LEU A 318 3.19 24.02 -2.77
C LEU A 318 2.90 24.90 -1.54
N HIS A 319 3.93 25.50 -0.94
CA HIS A 319 3.80 26.30 0.28
C HIS A 319 4.09 27.77 0.02
N SER A 320 3.46 28.64 0.80
CA SER A 320 3.65 30.09 0.69
C SER A 320 5.08 30.54 0.98
N ASN A 321 5.82 29.81 1.83
CA ASN A 321 7.22 30.03 2.10
C ASN A 321 8.06 28.83 1.65
N ALA A 322 8.21 28.71 0.32
CA ALA A 322 8.91 27.59 -0.30
C ALA A 322 10.36 27.45 0.16
N GLU A 323 11.09 28.55 0.38
CA GLU A 323 12.49 28.49 0.81
C GLU A 323 12.65 27.83 2.18
N ILE A 324 11.83 28.25 3.16
CA ILE A 324 11.85 27.65 4.49
C ILE A 324 11.42 26.18 4.45
N GLU A 325 10.37 25.86 3.70
CA GLU A 325 9.90 24.48 3.60
C GLU A 325 10.93 23.58 2.92
N TRP A 326 11.64 24.10 1.91
CA TRP A 326 12.75 23.40 1.27
C TRP A 326 13.87 23.06 2.27
N LEU A 327 14.26 24.00 3.13
CA LEU A 327 15.27 23.76 4.18
C LEU A 327 14.85 22.64 5.14
N TYR A 328 13.57 22.61 5.55
CA TYR A 328 13.06 21.54 6.41
C TYR A 328 13.06 20.19 5.70
N LEU A 329 12.63 20.14 4.45
CA LEU A 329 12.59 18.89 3.66
C LEU A 329 14.00 18.37 3.35
N GLU A 330 14.97 19.25 3.08
CA GLU A 330 16.36 18.85 2.93
C GLU A 330 16.96 18.32 4.23
N ASN A 331 16.64 18.92 5.38
CA ASN A 331 17.05 18.37 6.66
C ASN A 331 16.47 16.95 6.86
N ILE A 332 15.18 16.74 6.58
CA ILE A 332 14.56 15.41 6.66
C ILE A 332 15.23 14.41 5.70
N ARG A 333 15.58 14.84 4.48
CA ARG A 333 16.28 14.01 3.50
C ARG A 333 17.66 13.59 4.01
N LEU A 334 18.43 14.53 4.55
CA LEU A 334 19.75 14.28 5.14
C LEU A 334 19.63 13.34 6.35
N TYR A 335 18.70 13.62 7.24
CA TYR A 335 18.39 12.77 8.39
C TYR A 335 18.07 11.33 7.97
N ARG A 336 17.20 11.12 6.98
CA ARG A 336 16.87 9.78 6.45
C ARG A 336 18.10 9.08 5.90
N ASN A 337 18.96 9.77 5.16
CA ASN A 337 20.21 9.18 4.66
C ASN A 337 21.13 8.78 5.82
N THR A 338 21.31 9.66 6.81
CA THR A 338 22.13 9.38 8.00
C THR A 338 21.56 8.22 8.82
N ASN A 339 20.26 8.17 9.07
CA ASN A 339 19.61 7.11 9.85
C ASN A 339 19.80 5.75 9.18
N VAL A 340 19.57 5.67 7.86
CA VAL A 340 19.81 4.45 7.06
C VAL A 340 21.28 3.99 7.11
N HIS A 341 22.23 4.90 7.36
CA HIS A 341 23.67 4.60 7.35
C HIS A 341 24.35 4.50 8.73
N SER A 342 23.77 5.07 9.79
CA SER A 342 24.43 5.21 11.11
C SER A 342 23.61 4.69 12.30
N GLY A 343 22.31 4.42 12.13
CA GLY A 343 21.44 3.95 13.22
C GLY A 343 21.27 4.95 14.39
N LEU A 344 21.72 6.20 14.22
CA LEU A 344 21.62 7.24 15.26
C LEU A 344 20.19 7.80 15.34
N GLN A 345 19.62 7.79 16.54
CA GLN A 345 18.34 8.45 16.85
C GLN A 345 18.60 9.93 17.14
N ASP A 346 18.07 10.82 16.31
CA ASP A 346 18.06 12.27 16.54
C ASP A 346 16.89 12.67 17.44
N ASN A 347 16.95 13.86 18.02
CA ASN A 347 15.90 14.40 18.88
C ASN A 347 14.64 14.72 18.05
N SER A 348 13.62 13.86 18.21
CA SER A 348 12.24 13.99 17.74
C SER A 348 11.93 13.68 16.25
N PRO A 349 12.16 12.43 15.76
CA PRO A 349 11.69 11.95 14.45
C PRO A 349 10.18 12.12 14.23
N ILE A 350 9.38 12.17 15.29
CA ILE A 350 7.94 12.44 15.22
C ILE A 350 7.61 13.80 14.58
N ARG A 351 8.46 14.82 14.76
CA ARG A 351 8.27 16.14 14.11
C ARG A 351 8.46 16.03 12.60
N TYR A 352 9.40 15.20 12.16
CA TYR A 352 9.58 14.90 10.74
C TYR A 352 8.37 14.13 10.19
N SER A 353 7.83 13.15 10.92
CA SER A 353 6.59 12.46 10.54
C SER A 353 5.42 13.42 10.34
N TYR A 354 5.17 14.34 11.28
CA TYR A 354 4.11 15.36 11.15
C TYR A 354 4.35 16.32 9.98
N ARG A 355 5.60 16.78 9.77
CA ARG A 355 5.93 17.65 8.63
C ARG A 355 5.69 16.93 7.29
N LEU A 356 6.13 15.68 7.17
CA LEU A 356 5.91 14.86 5.99
C LEU A 356 4.42 14.54 5.79
N GLN A 357 3.66 14.31 6.85
CA GLN A 357 2.20 14.16 6.78
C GLN A 357 1.55 15.41 6.18
N ASN A 358 1.90 16.59 6.67
CA ASN A 358 1.36 17.86 6.16
C ASN A 358 1.69 18.05 4.67
N ASN A 359 2.93 17.76 4.28
CA ASN A 359 3.34 17.79 2.87
C ASN A 359 2.55 16.79 2.01
N PHE A 360 2.27 15.60 2.54
CA PHE A 360 1.46 14.61 1.84
C PHE A 360 0.02 15.10 1.64
N ILE A 361 -0.60 15.68 2.67
CA ILE A 361 -1.94 16.27 2.60
C ILE A 361 -2.00 17.35 1.51
N VAL A 362 -1.04 18.27 1.50
CA VAL A 362 -0.96 19.36 0.51
C VAL A 362 -0.77 18.78 -0.90
N LEU A 363 0.13 17.82 -1.08
CA LEU A 363 0.40 17.17 -2.36
C LEU A 363 -0.83 16.41 -2.90
N ILE A 364 -1.51 15.63 -2.06
CA ILE A 364 -2.72 14.91 -2.48
C ILE A 364 -3.83 15.87 -2.85
N ASN A 365 -4.03 16.95 -2.09
CA ASN A 365 -5.01 17.96 -2.45
C ASN A 365 -4.67 18.63 -3.79
N TYR A 366 -3.39 18.95 -4.04
CA TYR A 366 -2.95 19.45 -5.35
C TYR A 366 -3.35 18.50 -6.48
N TYR A 367 -3.01 17.21 -6.39
CA TYR A 367 -3.35 16.23 -7.41
C TYR A 367 -4.85 16.00 -7.62
N LEU A 368 -5.68 16.18 -6.58
CA LEU A 368 -7.12 15.98 -6.66
C LEU A 368 -7.90 17.23 -7.09
N LEU A 369 -7.33 18.42 -6.88
CA LEU A 369 -7.99 19.70 -7.18
C LEU A 369 -7.67 20.19 -8.60
N ILE A 370 -6.45 19.97 -9.07
CA ILE A 370 -6.01 20.42 -10.39
C ILE A 370 -6.17 19.28 -11.39
N LYS A 371 -6.71 19.60 -12.56
CA LYS A 371 -6.93 18.63 -13.61
C LYS A 371 -5.62 18.37 -14.35
N HIS A 372 -5.05 17.19 -14.15
CA HIS A 372 -3.90 16.71 -14.90
C HIS A 372 -4.28 15.45 -15.68
N THR A 373 -3.71 15.28 -16.88
CA THR A 373 -3.91 14.08 -17.70
C THR A 373 -3.06 12.90 -17.24
N SER A 374 -1.91 13.17 -16.62
CA SER A 374 -0.98 12.16 -16.12
C SER A 374 -0.21 12.63 -14.90
N LEU A 375 0.33 11.67 -14.12
CA LEU A 375 1.20 11.97 -12.99
C LEU A 375 2.47 12.71 -13.43
N LYS A 376 2.98 12.40 -14.63
CA LYS A 376 4.16 13.05 -15.20
C LYS A 376 3.92 14.54 -15.44
N GLU A 377 2.80 14.88 -16.06
CA GLU A 377 2.39 16.28 -16.26
C GLU A 377 2.24 17.01 -14.92
N ALA A 378 1.53 16.40 -13.97
CA ALA A 378 1.35 17.00 -12.64
C ALA A 378 2.68 17.29 -11.94
N ASN A 379 3.68 16.41 -12.08
CA ASN A 379 5.01 16.61 -11.50
C ASN A 379 5.85 17.63 -12.27
N GLN A 380 5.66 17.75 -13.59
CA GLN A 380 6.31 18.79 -14.39
C GLN A 380 5.82 20.18 -13.96
N ASP A 381 4.51 20.33 -13.72
CA ASP A 381 3.93 21.57 -13.19
C ASP A 381 4.54 21.95 -11.83
N LEU A 382 4.70 20.99 -10.92
CA LEU A 382 5.38 21.22 -9.63
C LEU A 382 6.85 21.63 -9.80
N LEU A 383 7.55 21.01 -10.75
CA LEU A 383 8.94 21.34 -11.03
C LEU A 383 9.08 22.75 -11.62
N LEU A 384 8.16 23.16 -12.50
CA LEU A 384 8.10 24.54 -13.00
C LEU A 384 7.79 25.51 -11.86
N ALA A 385 6.80 25.21 -11.02
CA ALA A 385 6.45 26.02 -9.86
C ALA A 385 7.62 26.20 -8.88
N SER A 386 8.47 25.18 -8.73
CA SER A 386 9.66 25.25 -7.87
C SER A 386 10.72 26.28 -8.32
N LYS A 387 10.62 26.81 -9.54
CA LYS A 387 11.50 27.88 -10.04
C LYS A 387 11.05 29.28 -9.62
N GLY A 388 9.90 29.39 -8.96
CA GLY A 388 9.37 30.64 -8.43
C GLY A 388 8.43 31.37 -9.40
N LYS A 389 7.64 32.29 -8.83
CA LYS A 389 6.58 33.01 -9.55
C LYS A 389 7.10 33.83 -10.73
N SER A 390 8.21 34.55 -10.57
CA SER A 390 8.79 35.36 -11.64
C SER A 390 9.12 34.52 -12.88
N HIS A 391 9.64 33.31 -12.69
CA HIS A 391 9.93 32.40 -13.79
C HIS A 391 8.66 31.94 -14.51
N LEU A 392 7.59 31.66 -13.76
CA LEU A 392 6.29 31.31 -14.35
C LEU A 392 5.69 32.47 -15.14
N ASP A 393 5.79 33.69 -14.61
CA ASP A 393 5.32 34.90 -15.30
C ASP A 393 6.09 35.11 -16.61
N ASP A 394 7.42 34.92 -16.59
CA ASP A 394 8.27 35.00 -17.79
C ASP A 394 7.92 33.94 -18.84
N GLU A 395 7.71 32.68 -18.43
CA GLU A 395 7.31 31.60 -19.35
C GLU A 395 5.92 31.84 -19.95
N LEU A 396 4.98 32.36 -19.16
CA LEU A 396 3.64 32.73 -19.64
C LEU A 396 3.71 33.81 -20.71
N GLU A 397 4.49 34.88 -20.48
CA GLU A 397 4.68 35.96 -21.46
C GLU A 397 5.41 35.48 -22.72
N ARG A 398 6.37 34.55 -22.58
CA ARG A 398 7.01 33.90 -23.73
C ARG A 398 6.01 33.08 -24.55
N THR A 399 5.14 32.33 -23.89
CA THR A 399 4.12 31.48 -24.52
C THR A 399 3.07 32.33 -25.25
N LYS A 400 2.59 33.42 -24.63
CA LYS A 400 1.67 34.38 -25.26
C LYS A 400 2.25 34.98 -26.55
N ARG A 401 3.55 35.34 -26.55
CA ARG A 401 4.24 35.84 -27.75
C ARG A 401 4.28 34.80 -28.87
N VAL A 402 4.58 33.55 -28.55
CA VAL A 402 4.59 32.45 -29.53
C VAL A 402 3.20 32.24 -30.13
N PHE A 403 2.15 32.23 -29.30
CA PHE A 403 0.76 32.13 -29.78
C PHE A 403 0.37 33.30 -30.68
N HIS A 404 0.80 34.52 -30.36
CA HIS A 404 0.55 35.68 -31.21
C HIS A 404 1.18 35.52 -32.59
N ILE A 405 2.45 35.08 -32.66
CA ILE A 405 3.14 34.78 -33.92
C ILE A 405 2.39 33.71 -34.72
N PHE A 406 1.92 32.65 -34.06
CA PHE A 406 1.14 31.60 -34.75
C PHE A 406 -0.18 32.12 -35.31
N LYS A 407 -0.87 33.03 -34.61
CA LYS A 407 -2.11 33.66 -35.08
C LYS A 407 -1.90 34.59 -36.27
N ASP A 408 -0.70 35.13 -36.44
CA ASP A 408 -0.37 36.02 -37.55
C ASP A 408 0.14 35.24 -38.78
N ILE A 409 0.53 33.96 -38.60
CA ILE A 409 1.03 33.07 -39.67
C ILE A 409 -0.08 32.18 -40.26
N PHE A 410 -1.11 31.86 -39.48
CA PHE A 410 -2.25 31.01 -39.87
C PHE A 410 -3.57 31.76 -39.67
#